data_AF-A0A3M1SWV5-F1
#
_entry.id   AF-A0A3M1SWV5-F1
#
_cell.length_a   1.000
_cell.length_b   1.000
_cell.length_c   1.000
_cell.angle_alpha   90.00
_cell.angle_beta   90.00
_cell.angle_gamma   90.00
#
_symmetry.space_group_name_H-M   'P 1'
#
loop_
_entity.id
_entity.type
_entity.pdbx_description
1 polymer ?
#
loop_
_entity_poly.entity_id
_entity_poly.type
_entity_poly.pdbx_seq_one_letter_code
_entity_poly.pdbx_strand_id
1 'polypeptide(L)'
;MLGGQEATVNPSSPLAALGLALFAPAFALAQGAEGFPPLAALPDREPPPAPLKERLFARVRAATRPLPHLRRLVLPTRGVLNLRVVPVSFADEPPPAFGAAAFDAALFSRGVYRRTASGDPAAGSMRDYFLEASGGALDLRGRSFDWIALPTRRAELAGRPLVDPTARQSLFGAALDRLLAREGPDALLGVDALVFVVAGPQAATRGEVTWPHSGVLFHRGRAWRYYLMHAGRRFQ
;
A
#
# COMPACT_ATOMS: atom_id res chain seq x y z
N MET A 1 -29.72 -39.69 5.89
CA MET A 1 -29.51 -40.04 7.32
C MET A 1 -28.33 -39.26 7.84
N LEU A 2 -28.41 -38.80 9.10
CA LEU A 2 -27.55 -37.82 9.81
C LEU A 2 -27.80 -36.37 9.35
N GLY A 3 -28.40 -35.46 10.13
CA GLY A 3 -28.68 -35.40 11.56
C GLY A 3 -28.34 -33.99 12.02
N GLY A 4 -29.28 -33.05 11.92
CA GLY A 4 -29.13 -31.66 12.36
C GLY A 4 -29.33 -31.53 13.87
N GLN A 5 -28.54 -30.66 14.52
CA GLN A 5 -28.76 -30.20 15.88
C GLN A 5 -29.09 -28.72 15.86
N GLU A 6 -30.35 -28.40 16.21
CA GLU A 6 -30.81 -27.08 16.62
C GLU A 6 -30.41 -26.84 18.07
N ALA A 7 -29.89 -25.64 18.36
CA ALA A 7 -29.63 -25.18 19.71
C ALA A 7 -30.92 -24.62 20.31
N THR A 8 -31.41 -25.29 21.36
CA THR A 8 -32.56 -24.88 22.16
C THR A 8 -32.16 -23.80 23.16
N VAL A 9 -32.91 -22.69 23.12
CA VAL A 9 -32.89 -21.60 24.12
C VAL A 9 -33.64 -22.06 25.36
N ASN A 10 -33.04 -21.89 26.54
CA ASN A 10 -33.66 -22.17 27.84
C ASN A 10 -34.13 -20.85 28.50
N PRO A 11 -35.44 -20.60 28.62
CA PRO A 11 -35.99 -19.46 29.35
C PRO A 11 -36.59 -19.92 30.68
N SER A 12 -35.82 -19.90 31.77
CA SER A 12 -36.39 -20.07 33.11
C SER A 12 -35.45 -19.60 34.23
N SER A 13 -35.67 -18.36 34.69
CA SER A 13 -35.41 -17.96 36.08
C SER A 13 -36.24 -16.71 36.41
N PRO A 14 -37.41 -16.88 37.06
CA PRO A 14 -38.07 -15.85 37.85
C PRO A 14 -37.51 -15.87 39.29
N LEU A 15 -37.77 -14.80 40.06
CA LEU A 15 -37.28 -14.48 41.43
C LEU A 15 -36.00 -13.62 41.38
N ALA A 16 -35.95 -12.39 41.88
CA ALA A 16 -36.70 -11.80 42.98
C ALA A 16 -36.89 -10.29 42.75
N ALA A 17 -38.13 -9.86 42.95
CA ALA A 17 -38.52 -8.47 43.16
C ALA A 17 -38.95 -8.31 44.63
N LEU A 18 -38.86 -7.06 45.11
CA LEU A 18 -39.48 -6.48 46.31
C LEU A 18 -38.83 -6.79 47.68
N GLY A 19 -38.14 -5.76 48.20
CA GLY A 19 -37.94 -5.50 49.61
C GLY A 19 -38.11 -4.00 49.87
N LEU A 20 -39.22 -3.66 50.50
CA LEU A 20 -39.77 -2.33 50.74
C LEU A 20 -39.00 -1.57 51.84
N ALA A 21 -38.98 -0.24 51.69
CA ALA A 21 -38.88 0.84 52.68
C ALA A 21 -38.68 0.53 54.17
N LEU A 22 -37.80 1.31 54.81
CA LEU A 22 -38.04 2.15 56.00
C LEU A 22 -36.71 2.33 56.75
N PHE A 23 -36.25 3.58 56.91
CA PHE A 23 -35.77 4.18 58.16
C PHE A 23 -35.08 5.50 57.84
N ALA A 24 -35.83 6.59 58.00
CA ALA A 24 -35.26 7.85 58.46
C ALA A 24 -35.50 7.92 59.97
N PRO A 25 -34.55 8.45 60.74
CA PRO A 25 -34.93 9.56 61.58
C PRO A 25 -33.97 10.75 61.48
N ALA A 26 -34.57 11.89 61.73
CA ALA A 26 -33.99 13.20 61.90
C ALA A 26 -32.78 13.22 62.84
N PHE A 27 -31.75 13.97 62.46
CA PHE A 27 -30.94 14.67 63.44
C PHE A 27 -30.76 16.12 62.97
N ALA A 28 -31.42 17.02 63.70
CA ALA A 28 -31.34 18.45 63.52
C ALA A 28 -30.28 19.02 64.48
N LEU A 29 -29.59 20.05 63.98
CA LEU A 29 -28.95 21.15 64.71
C LEU A 29 -27.77 20.84 65.63
N ALA A 30 -26.58 21.19 65.14
CA ALA A 30 -25.60 21.95 65.92
C ALA A 30 -24.86 22.90 64.97
N GLN A 31 -25.34 24.14 64.90
CA GLN A 31 -24.52 25.27 64.48
C GLN A 31 -23.57 25.61 65.63
N GLY A 32 -22.28 25.69 65.34
CA GLY A 32 -21.24 26.11 66.28
C GLY A 32 -19.91 26.15 65.56
N ALA A 33 -19.52 27.35 65.15
CA ALA A 33 -18.28 27.67 64.48
C ALA A 33 -17.06 27.20 65.28
N GLU A 34 -15.98 26.83 64.58
CA GLU A 34 -14.60 27.33 64.75
C GLU A 34 -13.78 26.76 63.58
N GLY A 35 -13.04 27.62 62.89
CA GLY A 35 -12.60 27.44 61.51
C GLY A 35 -11.60 26.30 61.29
N PHE A 36 -11.95 25.38 60.40
CA PHE A 36 -10.95 24.72 59.56
C PHE A 36 -10.65 25.65 58.37
N PRO A 37 -9.38 25.94 58.08
CA PRO A 37 -9.06 26.64 56.84
C PRO A 37 -9.63 25.83 55.67
N PRO A 38 -10.17 26.48 54.62
CA PRO A 38 -10.57 25.75 53.43
C PRO A 38 -9.38 24.90 53.00
N LEU A 39 -9.58 23.59 52.80
CA LEU A 39 -8.58 22.75 52.16
C LEU A 39 -8.28 23.43 50.83
N ALA A 40 -7.17 24.19 50.78
CA ALA A 40 -6.69 24.77 49.56
C ALA A 40 -6.61 23.60 48.58
N ALA A 41 -7.38 23.68 47.49
CA ALA A 41 -7.41 22.65 46.47
C ALA A 41 -5.96 22.33 46.15
N LEU A 42 -5.52 21.12 46.55
CA LEU A 42 -4.16 20.68 46.27
C LEU A 42 -4.01 20.85 44.75
N PRO A 43 -2.99 21.59 44.28
CA PRO A 43 -2.81 21.81 42.85
C PRO A 43 -2.85 20.45 42.17
N ASP A 44 -3.63 20.34 41.09
CA ASP A 44 -3.81 19.10 40.32
C ASP A 44 -2.45 18.44 40.18
N ARG A 45 -2.22 17.40 40.97
CA ARG A 45 -0.94 16.70 40.95
C ARG A 45 -0.91 16.02 39.60
N GLU A 46 -0.04 16.51 38.74
CA GLU A 46 0.23 15.90 37.45
C GLU A 46 0.42 14.40 37.70
N PRO A 47 -0.37 13.53 37.05
CA PRO A 47 -0.32 12.12 37.33
C PRO A 47 1.12 11.64 37.16
N PRO A 48 1.63 10.81 38.09
CA PRO A 48 3.01 10.36 38.03
C PRO A 48 3.27 9.75 36.65
N PRO A 49 4.44 10.04 36.04
CA PRO A 49 4.73 9.53 34.71
C PRO A 49 4.60 8.01 34.72
N ALA A 50 4.02 7.46 33.65
CA ALA A 50 3.84 6.02 33.52
C ALA A 50 5.13 5.26 33.88
N PRO A 51 5.03 4.10 34.56
CA PRO A 51 6.18 3.28 34.92
C PRO A 51 7.16 3.10 33.75
N LEU A 52 8.47 3.09 34.04
CA LEU A 52 9.52 2.98 33.01
C LEU A 52 9.25 1.85 32.02
N LYS A 53 8.75 0.72 32.51
CA LYS A 53 8.34 -0.46 31.72
C LYS A 53 7.25 -0.11 30.69
N GLU A 54 6.21 0.61 31.07
CA GLU A 54 5.14 1.04 30.16
C GLU A 54 5.63 2.05 29.13
N ARG A 55 6.48 3.00 29.53
CA ARG A 55 7.12 3.94 28.60
C ARG A 55 8.02 3.23 27.60
N LEU A 56 8.76 2.20 28.04
CA LEU A 56 9.57 1.36 27.18
C LEU A 56 8.70 0.56 26.22
N PHE A 57 7.64 -0.11 26.69
CA PHE A 57 6.72 -0.84 25.82
C PHE A 57 5.92 0.06 24.87
N ALA A 58 5.59 1.29 25.27
CA ALA A 58 4.97 2.28 24.38
C ALA A 58 5.95 2.73 23.29
N ARG A 59 7.22 2.96 23.63
CA ARG A 59 8.27 3.24 22.65
C ARG A 59 8.54 2.08 21.71
N VAL A 60 8.63 0.85 22.24
CA VAL A 60 8.79 -0.36 21.44
C VAL A 60 7.57 -0.53 20.53
N ARG A 61 6.33 -0.41 21.04
CA ARG A 61 5.11 -0.50 20.20
C ARG A 61 4.99 0.62 19.18
N ALA A 62 5.43 1.83 19.49
CA ALA A 62 5.48 2.94 18.53
C ALA A 62 6.54 2.68 17.44
N ALA A 63 7.69 2.12 17.82
CA ALA A 63 8.78 1.77 16.91
C ALA A 63 8.49 0.50 16.07
N THR A 64 7.70 -0.43 16.60
CA THR A 64 7.29 -1.68 15.93
C THR A 64 5.91 -1.59 15.29
N ARG A 65 5.21 -0.44 15.39
CA ARG A 65 3.99 -0.20 14.63
C ARG A 65 4.37 -0.36 13.17
N PRO A 66 3.77 -1.31 12.43
CA PRO A 66 4.16 -1.54 11.04
C PRO A 66 4.00 -0.22 10.31
N LEU A 67 5.13 0.32 9.84
CA LEU A 67 5.14 1.62 9.21
C LEU A 67 4.07 1.59 8.10
N PRO A 68 3.17 2.59 7.99
CA PRO A 68 2.05 2.54 7.06
C PRO A 68 2.47 2.22 5.62
N HIS A 69 3.71 2.56 5.24
CA HIS A 69 4.29 2.23 3.93
C HIS A 69 4.74 0.77 3.78
N LEU A 70 5.05 0.04 4.86
CA LEU A 70 5.42 -1.38 4.81
C LEU A 70 4.21 -2.29 4.61
N ARG A 71 2.99 -1.86 4.96
CA ARG A 71 1.75 -2.60 4.64
C ARG A 71 1.57 -2.83 3.13
N ARG A 72 2.17 -1.98 2.29
CA ARG A 72 2.11 -2.07 0.82
C ARG A 72 3.04 -3.12 0.22
N LEU A 73 3.83 -3.83 1.05
CA LEU A 73 4.68 -4.92 0.56
C LEU A 73 3.90 -6.22 0.33
N VAL A 74 2.67 -6.32 0.83
CA VAL A 74 1.74 -7.41 0.50
C VAL A 74 0.69 -6.82 -0.45
N LEU A 75 0.60 -7.38 -1.66
CA LEU A 75 -0.44 -6.96 -2.60
C LEU A 75 -1.80 -7.49 -2.17
N PRO A 76 -2.88 -6.70 -2.36
CA PRO A 76 -4.23 -7.18 -2.13
C PRO A 76 -4.53 -8.38 -3.04
N THR A 77 -5.16 -9.40 -2.47
CA THR A 77 -5.77 -10.52 -3.23
C THR A 77 -7.25 -10.30 -3.50
N ARG A 78 -7.83 -9.25 -2.90
CA ARG A 78 -9.22 -8.81 -3.07
C ARG A 78 -9.30 -7.28 -3.04
N GLY A 79 -10.35 -6.71 -3.62
CA GLY A 79 -10.58 -5.27 -3.69
C GLY A 79 -9.91 -4.65 -4.90
N VAL A 80 -9.32 -3.46 -4.73
CA VAL A 80 -8.66 -2.72 -5.81
C VAL A 80 -7.15 -2.79 -5.66
N LEU A 81 -6.46 -3.18 -6.74
CA LEU A 81 -5.00 -3.07 -6.87
C LEU A 81 -4.68 -1.86 -7.77
N ASN A 82 -4.11 -0.80 -7.18
CA ASN A 82 -3.77 0.43 -7.90
C ASN A 82 -2.31 0.42 -8.37
N LEU A 83 -2.11 0.40 -9.68
CA LEU A 83 -0.81 0.41 -10.32
C LEU A 83 -0.48 1.76 -10.95
N ARG A 84 0.83 2.04 -11.06
CA ARG A 84 1.37 3.05 -11.96
C ARG A 84 2.36 2.44 -12.90
N VAL A 85 2.19 2.73 -14.19
CA VAL A 85 3.12 2.31 -15.23
C VAL A 85 4.08 3.45 -15.50
N VAL A 86 5.37 3.17 -15.36
CA VAL A 86 6.47 4.10 -15.58
C VAL A 86 7.30 3.57 -16.75
N PRO A 87 6.96 3.96 -17.99
CA PRO A 87 7.77 3.62 -19.16
C PRO A 87 9.08 4.41 -19.13
N VAL A 88 10.20 3.75 -19.43
CA VAL A 88 11.56 4.29 -19.32
C VAL A 88 12.32 4.04 -20.61
N SER A 89 12.79 5.12 -21.23
CA SER A 89 13.70 5.07 -22.38
C SER A 89 15.10 5.53 -21.99
N PHE A 90 16.08 5.25 -22.86
CA PHE A 90 17.48 5.58 -22.63
C PHE A 90 18.01 6.52 -23.70
N ALA A 91 19.19 7.10 -23.47
CA ALA A 91 19.83 7.98 -24.43
C ALA A 91 20.15 7.30 -25.77
N ASP A 92 20.46 6.00 -25.74
CA ASP A 92 20.83 5.14 -26.87
C ASP A 92 19.70 4.21 -27.35
N GLU A 93 18.59 4.11 -26.62
CA GLU A 93 17.44 3.29 -26.97
C GLU A 93 16.15 4.13 -26.89
N PRO A 94 15.67 4.67 -28.03
CA PRO A 94 14.48 5.50 -28.06
C PRO A 94 13.22 4.69 -27.72
N PRO A 95 12.17 5.34 -27.20
CA PRO A 95 10.92 4.67 -26.93
C PRO A 95 10.26 4.18 -28.24
N PRO A 96 9.48 3.08 -28.20
CA PRO A 96 8.60 2.71 -29.30
C PRO A 96 7.52 3.78 -29.53
N ALA A 97 6.84 3.71 -30.68
CA ALA A 97 5.85 4.72 -31.09
C ALA A 97 4.59 4.79 -30.20
N PHE A 98 4.36 3.79 -29.35
CA PHE A 98 3.21 3.77 -28.45
C PHE A 98 3.53 4.40 -27.08
N GLY A 99 2.57 5.13 -26.53
CA GLY A 99 2.70 5.87 -25.27
C GLY A 99 1.74 5.41 -24.17
N ALA A 100 1.48 6.29 -23.21
CA ALA A 100 0.65 6.02 -22.03
C ALA A 100 -0.73 5.43 -22.38
N ALA A 101 -1.41 5.97 -23.39
CA ALA A 101 -2.74 5.51 -23.80
C ALA A 101 -2.77 4.03 -24.23
N ALA A 102 -1.70 3.55 -24.88
CA ALA A 102 -1.59 2.15 -25.28
C ALA A 102 -1.42 1.22 -24.07
N PHE A 103 -0.62 1.64 -23.09
CA PHE A 103 -0.48 0.91 -21.83
C PHE A 103 -1.78 0.92 -21.02
N ASP A 104 -2.48 2.05 -20.96
CA ASP A 104 -3.77 2.15 -20.27
C ASP A 104 -4.83 1.25 -20.92
N ALA A 105 -4.88 1.21 -22.25
CA ALA A 105 -5.73 0.29 -22.98
C ALA A 105 -5.39 -1.17 -22.67
N ALA A 106 -4.11 -1.53 -22.72
CA ALA A 106 -3.65 -2.90 -22.49
C ALA A 106 -3.84 -3.38 -21.03
N LEU A 107 -3.69 -2.48 -20.06
CA LEU A 107 -3.64 -2.86 -18.64
C LEU A 107 -4.95 -2.58 -17.89
N PHE A 108 -5.63 -1.47 -18.15
CA PHE A 108 -6.71 -0.96 -17.29
C PHE A 108 -8.07 -0.83 -17.95
N SER A 109 -8.16 -0.96 -19.28
CA SER A 109 -9.45 -0.95 -19.98
C SER A 109 -10.30 -2.17 -19.64
N ARG A 110 -11.59 -2.15 -19.99
CA ARG A 110 -12.51 -3.26 -19.75
C ARG A 110 -13.31 -3.59 -21.01
N GLY A 111 -13.23 -4.83 -21.49
CA GLY A 111 -14.01 -5.34 -22.60
C GLY A 111 -13.73 -4.73 -23.99
N VAL A 112 -12.78 -3.80 -24.09
CA VAL A 112 -12.49 -3.06 -25.34
C VAL A 112 -11.13 -3.34 -25.95
N TYR A 113 -10.18 -3.87 -25.17
CA TYR A 113 -8.84 -4.17 -25.69
C TYR A 113 -8.86 -5.50 -26.45
N ARG A 114 -8.71 -5.40 -27.78
CA ARG A 114 -8.78 -6.54 -28.72
C ARG A 114 -7.57 -6.64 -29.65
N ARG A 115 -6.74 -5.60 -29.69
CA ARG A 115 -5.51 -5.57 -30.48
C ARG A 115 -4.40 -4.91 -29.68
N THR A 116 -3.18 -5.40 -29.86
CA THR A 116 -1.99 -4.78 -29.28
C THR A 116 -1.67 -3.46 -29.98
N ALA A 117 -0.82 -2.65 -29.36
CA ALA A 117 -0.30 -1.44 -29.99
C ALA A 117 0.44 -1.72 -31.31
N SER A 118 0.94 -2.94 -31.48
CA SER A 118 1.60 -3.43 -32.70
C SER A 118 0.63 -4.00 -33.74
N GLY A 119 -0.67 -4.11 -33.41
CA GLY A 119 -1.73 -4.58 -34.30
C GLY A 119 -2.09 -6.07 -34.16
N ASP A 120 -1.39 -6.82 -33.32
CA ASP A 120 -1.65 -8.26 -33.10
C ASP A 120 -2.96 -8.47 -32.35
N PRO A 121 -3.70 -9.58 -32.56
CA PRO A 121 -4.91 -9.86 -31.79
C PRO A 121 -4.59 -10.02 -30.29
N ALA A 122 -5.48 -9.53 -29.43
CA ALA A 122 -5.40 -9.65 -27.98
C ALA A 122 -6.72 -10.18 -27.41
N ALA A 123 -6.65 -11.07 -26.41
CA ALA A 123 -7.82 -11.68 -25.80
C ALA A 123 -8.59 -10.73 -24.87
N GLY A 124 -7.93 -9.69 -24.34
CA GLY A 124 -8.48 -8.77 -23.37
C GLY A 124 -7.39 -7.95 -22.70
N SER A 125 -7.78 -6.98 -21.88
CA SER A 125 -6.81 -6.25 -21.07
C SER A 125 -6.33 -7.09 -19.88
N MET A 126 -5.26 -6.66 -19.21
CA MET A 126 -4.84 -7.28 -17.95
C MET A 126 -5.92 -7.19 -16.87
N ARG A 127 -6.68 -6.09 -16.83
CA ARG A 127 -7.83 -5.94 -15.93
C ARG A 127 -8.94 -6.94 -16.21
N ASP A 128 -9.27 -7.19 -17.49
CA ASP A 128 -10.25 -8.21 -17.87
C ASP A 128 -9.81 -9.58 -17.34
N TYR A 129 -8.53 -9.93 -17.55
CA TYR A 129 -7.95 -11.18 -17.04
C TYR A 129 -8.08 -11.30 -15.51
N PHE A 130 -7.70 -10.28 -14.74
CA PHE A 130 -7.77 -10.36 -13.27
C PHE A 130 -9.20 -10.39 -12.75
N LEU A 131 -10.14 -9.66 -13.38
CA LEU A 131 -11.55 -9.71 -13.01
C LEU A 131 -12.11 -11.12 -13.26
N GLU A 132 -11.81 -11.73 -14.40
CA GLU A 132 -12.25 -13.08 -14.73
C GLU A 132 -11.63 -14.12 -13.78
N ALA A 133 -10.30 -14.13 -13.67
CA ALA A 133 -9.56 -15.12 -12.88
C ALA A 133 -9.89 -15.06 -11.38
N SER A 134 -10.30 -13.89 -10.88
CA SER A 134 -10.68 -13.71 -9.48
C SER A 134 -12.18 -13.83 -9.21
N GLY A 135 -13.01 -14.09 -10.23
CA GLY A 135 -14.46 -14.06 -10.09
C GLY A 135 -14.99 -12.68 -9.64
N GLY A 136 -14.33 -11.61 -10.06
CA GLY A 136 -14.63 -10.22 -9.68
C GLY A 136 -14.10 -9.79 -8.31
N ALA A 137 -13.38 -10.64 -7.59
CA ALA A 137 -12.87 -10.31 -6.27
C ALA A 137 -11.70 -9.30 -6.29
N LEU A 138 -10.97 -9.21 -7.40
CA LEU A 138 -9.82 -8.31 -7.58
C LEU A 138 -9.99 -7.45 -8.84
N ASP A 139 -9.99 -6.13 -8.66
CA ASP A 139 -10.10 -5.13 -9.73
C ASP A 139 -8.75 -4.42 -9.90
N LEU A 140 -8.19 -4.48 -11.11
CA LEU A 140 -6.96 -3.78 -11.45
C LEU A 140 -7.27 -2.35 -11.92
N ARG A 141 -6.68 -1.36 -11.26
CA ARG A 141 -6.82 0.06 -11.65
C ARG A 141 -5.45 0.71 -11.76
N GLY A 142 -5.38 1.82 -12.48
CA GLY A 142 -4.12 2.53 -12.60
C GLY A 142 -4.16 3.62 -13.64
N ARG A 143 -2.97 4.13 -13.91
CA ARG A 143 -2.68 5.01 -15.04
C ARG A 143 -1.23 4.81 -15.46
N SER A 144 -0.96 5.06 -16.72
CA SER A 144 0.37 5.04 -17.30
C SER A 144 0.88 6.46 -17.46
N PHE A 145 2.19 6.64 -17.28
CA PHE A 145 2.85 7.91 -17.57
C PHE A 145 3.45 7.88 -18.97
N ASP A 146 3.71 9.06 -19.53
CA ASP A 146 4.54 9.16 -20.73
C ASP A 146 5.97 8.71 -20.43
N TRP A 147 6.66 8.28 -21.48
CA TRP A 147 8.05 7.83 -21.41
C TRP A 147 8.94 8.80 -20.63
N ILE A 148 9.69 8.24 -19.69
CA ILE A 148 10.71 8.93 -18.92
C ILE A 148 12.05 8.67 -19.60
N ALA A 149 12.62 9.69 -20.23
CA ALA A 149 13.93 9.60 -20.85
C ALA A 149 15.02 9.67 -19.77
N LEU A 150 15.84 8.62 -19.69
CA LEU A 150 17.04 8.59 -18.86
C LEU A 150 18.27 9.01 -19.66
N PRO A 151 19.23 9.72 -19.03
CA PRO A 151 20.47 10.15 -19.64
C PRO A 151 21.47 9.00 -19.74
N THR A 152 21.31 7.99 -18.86
CA THR A 152 22.10 6.77 -18.87
C THR A 152 21.85 6.01 -20.15
N ARG A 153 22.92 5.45 -20.74
CA ARG A 153 22.80 4.54 -21.87
C ARG A 153 22.39 3.16 -21.39
N ARG A 154 21.50 2.49 -22.12
CA ARG A 154 21.09 1.11 -21.88
C ARG A 154 22.30 0.18 -21.90
N ALA A 155 23.23 0.41 -22.82
CA ALA A 155 24.48 -0.36 -22.92
C ALA A 155 25.33 -0.33 -21.63
N GLU A 156 25.24 0.73 -20.82
CA GLU A 156 25.96 0.85 -19.53
C GLU A 156 25.33 0.02 -18.41
N LEU A 157 24.06 -0.35 -18.57
CA LEU A 157 23.31 -1.21 -17.66
C LEU A 157 23.32 -2.68 -18.08
N ALA A 158 23.73 -2.97 -19.32
CA ALA A 158 23.84 -4.35 -19.82
C ALA A 158 24.90 -5.12 -19.01
N GLY A 159 24.58 -6.36 -18.62
CA GLY A 159 25.46 -7.19 -17.79
C GLY A 159 25.58 -6.77 -16.32
N ARG A 160 25.01 -5.62 -15.93
CA ARG A 160 25.05 -5.15 -14.53
C ARG A 160 24.11 -6.00 -13.68
N PRO A 161 24.57 -6.59 -12.56
CA PRO A 161 23.72 -7.42 -11.74
C PRO A 161 22.64 -6.60 -11.03
N LEU A 162 21.50 -7.21 -10.76
CA LEU A 162 20.35 -6.58 -10.09
C LEU A 162 20.68 -6.02 -8.71
N VAL A 163 21.68 -6.58 -8.02
CA VAL A 163 22.12 -6.15 -6.69
C VAL A 163 23.07 -4.96 -6.72
N ASP A 164 23.54 -4.53 -7.90
CA ASP A 164 24.42 -3.35 -8.06
C ASP A 164 23.63 -2.08 -7.68
N PRO A 165 23.97 -1.40 -6.57
CA PRO A 165 23.23 -0.22 -6.11
C PRO A 165 23.32 0.94 -7.09
N THR A 166 24.44 1.09 -7.79
CA THR A 166 24.65 2.15 -8.79
C THR A 166 23.77 1.89 -10.00
N ALA A 167 23.72 0.66 -10.50
CA ALA A 167 22.86 0.30 -11.62
C ALA A 167 21.37 0.48 -11.27
N ARG A 168 20.96 0.07 -10.07
CA ARG A 168 19.59 0.27 -9.56
C ARG A 168 19.24 1.75 -9.44
N GLN A 169 20.15 2.57 -8.92
CA GLN A 169 19.96 4.01 -8.78
C GLN A 169 19.84 4.68 -10.15
N SER A 170 20.70 4.32 -11.10
CA SER A 170 20.69 4.83 -12.47
C SER A 170 19.43 4.48 -13.26
N LEU A 171 18.77 3.37 -12.94
CA LEU A 171 17.51 2.97 -13.57
C LEU A 171 16.30 3.47 -12.76
N PHE A 172 16.08 2.92 -11.57
CA PHE A 172 14.86 3.14 -10.80
C PHE A 172 14.84 4.49 -10.11
N GLY A 173 15.95 4.87 -9.47
CA GLY A 173 16.08 6.14 -8.77
C GLY A 173 15.91 7.32 -9.74
N ALA A 174 16.68 7.32 -10.83
CA ALA A 174 16.63 8.35 -11.84
C ALA A 174 15.27 8.45 -12.57
N ALA A 175 14.58 7.32 -12.80
CA ALA A 175 13.25 7.32 -13.39
C ALA A 175 12.22 7.95 -12.45
N LEU A 176 12.25 7.59 -11.16
CA LEU A 176 11.34 8.18 -10.17
C LEU A 176 11.62 9.65 -9.89
N ASP A 177 12.89 10.05 -9.80
CA ASP A 177 13.24 11.46 -9.63
C ASP A 177 12.71 12.32 -10.79
N ARG A 178 12.87 11.85 -12.03
CA ARG A 178 12.32 12.54 -13.21
C ARG A 178 10.80 12.54 -13.24
N LEU A 179 10.18 11.41 -12.91
CA LEU A 179 8.73 11.29 -12.85
C LEU A 179 8.15 12.29 -11.85
N LEU A 180 8.67 12.32 -10.63
CA LEU A 180 8.19 13.20 -9.57
C LEU A 180 8.51 14.67 -9.85
N ALA A 181 9.61 14.96 -10.56
CA ALA A 181 9.90 16.32 -11.03
C ALA A 181 8.89 16.80 -12.09
N ARG A 182 8.43 15.90 -12.97
CA ARG A 182 7.47 16.22 -14.04
C ARG A 182 6.02 16.27 -13.54
N GLU A 183 5.61 15.29 -12.75
CA GLU A 183 4.21 15.05 -12.37
C GLU A 183 3.86 15.59 -10.97
N GLY A 184 4.88 15.99 -10.20
CA GLY A 184 4.75 16.44 -8.82
C GLY A 184 4.90 15.32 -7.77
N PRO A 185 5.08 15.69 -6.49
CA PRO A 185 5.36 14.75 -5.40
C PRO A 185 4.22 13.77 -5.10
N ASP A 186 2.99 14.15 -5.45
CA ASP A 186 1.78 13.35 -5.17
C ASP A 186 1.41 12.36 -6.27
N ALA A 187 2.18 12.29 -7.36
CA ALA A 187 1.91 11.41 -8.50
C ALA A 187 1.80 9.92 -8.11
N LEU A 188 2.44 9.53 -7.00
CA LEU A 188 2.47 8.18 -6.45
C LEU A 188 1.66 8.02 -5.15
N LEU A 189 0.78 8.96 -4.83
CA LEU A 189 -0.16 8.83 -3.71
C LEU A 189 -1.18 7.72 -4.02
N GLY A 190 -1.49 6.90 -3.01
CA GLY A 190 -2.47 5.81 -3.17
C GLY A 190 -2.03 4.62 -4.05
N VAL A 191 -0.79 4.60 -4.54
CA VAL A 191 -0.28 3.53 -5.41
C VAL A 191 0.21 2.32 -4.62
N ASP A 192 -0.24 1.12 -5.00
CA ASP A 192 0.12 -0.14 -4.34
C ASP A 192 1.41 -0.73 -4.94
N ALA A 193 1.57 -0.65 -6.26
CA ALA A 193 2.75 -1.14 -6.96
C ALA A 193 3.09 -0.31 -8.21
N LEU A 194 4.37 -0.39 -8.59
CA LEU A 194 4.92 0.24 -9.78
C LEU A 194 5.18 -0.81 -10.86
N VAL A 195 4.98 -0.44 -12.11
CA VAL A 195 5.32 -1.24 -13.28
C VAL A 195 6.29 -0.44 -14.13
N PHE A 196 7.56 -0.85 -14.15
CA PHE A 196 8.56 -0.28 -15.03
C PHE A 196 8.53 -0.99 -16.37
N VAL A 197 8.32 -0.23 -17.44
CA VAL A 197 8.38 -0.75 -18.81
C VAL A 197 9.61 -0.15 -19.48
N VAL A 198 10.61 -0.99 -19.73
CA VAL A 198 11.91 -0.55 -20.22
C VAL A 198 11.93 -0.64 -21.74
N ALA A 199 12.33 0.43 -22.44
CA ALA A 199 12.49 0.44 -23.89
C ALA A 199 13.64 -0.48 -24.32
N GLY A 200 13.44 -1.24 -25.40
CA GLY A 200 14.44 -2.12 -26.00
C GLY A 200 14.14 -3.61 -25.79
N PRO A 201 15.01 -4.50 -26.31
CA PRO A 201 14.82 -5.95 -26.19
C PRO A 201 14.96 -6.42 -24.75
N GLN A 202 14.50 -7.63 -24.45
CA GLN A 202 14.79 -8.24 -23.15
C GLN A 202 16.31 -8.36 -22.94
N ALA A 203 16.78 -8.13 -21.72
CA ALA A 203 18.17 -8.40 -21.35
C ALA A 203 18.53 -9.85 -21.66
N ALA A 204 19.79 -10.13 -22.01
CA ALA A 204 20.21 -11.48 -22.40
C ALA A 204 20.39 -12.41 -21.19
N THR A 205 20.85 -11.87 -20.05
CA THR A 205 21.18 -12.69 -18.87
C THR A 205 20.21 -12.46 -17.72
N ARG A 206 19.75 -13.57 -17.14
CA ARG A 206 18.93 -13.56 -15.93
C ARG A 206 19.71 -12.95 -14.76
N GLY A 207 19.05 -12.07 -14.02
CA GLY A 207 19.65 -11.41 -12.86
C GLY A 207 20.36 -10.10 -13.17
N GLU A 208 20.39 -9.67 -14.44
CA GLU A 208 20.74 -8.30 -14.79
C GLU A 208 19.69 -7.30 -14.27
N VAL A 209 20.10 -6.06 -14.03
CA VAL A 209 19.21 -4.98 -13.55
C VAL A 209 18.06 -4.69 -14.51
N THR A 210 18.26 -4.94 -15.81
CA THR A 210 17.23 -4.77 -16.83
C THR A 210 16.49 -6.07 -17.13
N TRP A 211 16.90 -7.25 -16.64
CA TRP A 211 16.16 -8.50 -16.87
C TRP A 211 14.76 -8.45 -16.23
N PRO A 212 13.68 -9.02 -16.81
CA PRO A 212 12.36 -9.03 -16.18
C PRO A 212 12.36 -9.62 -14.77
N HIS A 213 11.94 -8.83 -13.78
CA HIS A 213 11.88 -9.28 -12.39
C HIS A 213 10.85 -8.47 -11.59
N SER A 214 10.61 -8.87 -10.36
CA SER A 214 9.86 -8.09 -9.37
C SER A 214 10.68 -7.94 -8.10
N GLY A 215 10.36 -6.91 -7.31
CA GLY A 215 11.07 -6.66 -6.07
C GLY A 215 10.45 -5.55 -5.25
N VAL A 216 11.23 -5.06 -4.30
CA VAL A 216 10.90 -3.88 -3.50
C VAL A 216 11.91 -2.77 -3.84
N LEU A 217 11.38 -1.59 -4.09
CA LEU A 217 12.15 -0.38 -4.37
C LEU A 217 11.92 0.61 -3.24
N PHE A 218 13.02 1.15 -2.69
CA PHE A 218 12.99 2.24 -1.74
C PHE A 218 13.38 3.53 -2.45
N HIS A 219 12.56 4.57 -2.35
CA HIS A 219 12.85 5.88 -2.91
C HIS A 219 12.24 6.97 -2.02
N ARG A 220 13.05 7.97 -1.63
CA ARG A 220 12.66 9.07 -0.72
C ARG A 220 11.93 8.60 0.55
N GLY A 221 12.47 7.57 1.21
CA GLY A 221 11.92 7.02 2.45
C GLY A 221 10.62 6.23 2.30
N ARG A 222 10.16 5.96 1.07
CA ARG A 222 8.97 5.16 0.78
C ARG A 222 9.35 3.88 0.05
N ALA A 223 8.65 2.80 0.35
CA ALA A 223 8.81 1.51 -0.28
C ALA A 223 7.64 1.21 -1.22
N TRP A 224 7.93 0.69 -2.41
CA TRP A 224 6.93 0.15 -3.33
C TRP A 224 7.35 -1.24 -3.79
N ARG A 225 6.38 -2.13 -3.97
CA ARG A 225 6.60 -3.27 -4.86
C ARG A 225 6.70 -2.78 -6.28
N TYR A 226 7.54 -3.43 -7.06
CA TYR A 226 7.62 -3.15 -8.48
C TYR A 226 7.72 -4.42 -9.31
N TYR A 227 7.35 -4.27 -10.58
CA TYR A 227 7.56 -5.21 -11.65
C TYR A 227 8.34 -4.51 -12.75
N LEU A 228 9.29 -5.19 -13.36
CA LEU A 228 10.03 -4.70 -14.53
C LEU A 228 9.77 -5.62 -15.71
N MET A 229 9.42 -5.03 -16.84
CA MET A 229 9.22 -5.70 -18.13
C MET A 229 9.81 -4.85 -19.26
N HIS A 230 9.89 -5.42 -20.47
CA HIS A 230 10.38 -4.70 -21.65
C HIS A 230 9.24 -4.38 -22.60
N ALA A 231 9.31 -3.20 -23.20
CA ALA A 231 8.62 -2.92 -24.45
C ALA A 231 9.52 -3.43 -25.58
N GLY A 232 9.41 -4.74 -25.86
CA GLY A 232 10.24 -5.39 -26.86
C GLY A 232 10.11 -4.76 -28.26
N ARG A 233 11.15 -4.90 -29.07
CA ARG A 233 11.00 -4.92 -30.53
C ARG A 233 10.53 -6.32 -30.91
N ARG A 234 9.63 -6.45 -31.89
CA ARG A 234 9.05 -7.72 -32.38
C ARG A 234 10.05 -8.89 -32.24
N PHE A 235 9.58 -10.01 -31.69
CA PHE A 235 10.18 -11.31 -32.03
C PHE A 235 9.93 -11.50 -33.53
N GLN A 236 10.90 -11.11 -34.36
CA GLN A 236 10.99 -11.52 -35.76
C GLN A 236 11.85 -12.78 -35.82
#